data_AF-A0A949VXC9-F1
#
_entry.id   AF-A0A949VXC9-F1
#
_cell.length_a   1.000
_cell.length_b   1.000
_cell.length_c   1.000
_cell.angle_alpha   90.00
_cell.angle_beta   90.00
_cell.angle_gamma   90.00
#
_symmetry.space_group_name_H-M   'P 1'
#
loop_
_entity.id
_entity.type
_entity.pdbx_description
1 polymer ?
#
loop_
_entity_poly.entity_id
_entity_poly.type
_entity_poly.pdbx_seq_one_letter_code
_entity_poly.pdbx_strand_id
1 'polypeptide(L)'
;MNYTLSKLFDKHLSDIETELENIKSILIVKSKSSEKKYKKYLSTLQKLLTDSYDSQTKQALKEVVDYLLSLNRINFSDADIKKIDSILKARLGKGLKDLVVNKIYKIAELFYSLGAEEIADAIHFEFSFELSDTDAVTALFEQFNFWIGNYYGDQVQSEIKETLKGYFDADKTIEEVALEFSKKFEKYSENGMEYFEGLAEHTSNRVRAIGQVTAMERAGVDSYQIISIIDARTSEICKFMDGKIFDLSRATDYREKILSLKNPKEIKDYSKWITPKELQAIQDQKISDPDLPAGLTIPPFHWRCRSTIRAFFK
;
A
#
# COMPACT_ATOMS: atom_id res chain seq x y z
N MET A 1 57.34 -5.81 -27.47
CA MET A 1 56.31 -6.85 -27.34
C MET A 1 55.50 -6.77 -26.03
N ASN A 2 56.05 -6.24 -24.93
CA ASN A 2 55.36 -6.22 -23.62
C ASN A 2 54.27 -5.15 -23.43
N TYR A 3 54.33 -4.02 -24.15
CA TYR A 3 53.37 -2.93 -23.96
C TYR A 3 51.97 -3.24 -24.53
N THR A 4 51.89 -4.01 -25.61
CA THR A 4 50.63 -4.36 -26.28
C THR A 4 49.85 -5.42 -25.51
N LEU A 5 50.55 -6.37 -24.88
CA LEU A 5 49.93 -7.41 -24.05
C LEU A 5 49.32 -6.85 -22.76
N SER A 6 49.97 -5.87 -22.13
CA SER A 6 49.43 -5.18 -20.94
C SER A 6 48.10 -4.49 -21.24
N LYS A 7 48.03 -3.71 -22.34
CA LYS A 7 46.79 -3.01 -22.73
C LYS A 7 45.65 -3.96 -23.10
N LEU A 8 45.97 -5.12 -23.68
CA LEU A 8 44.98 -6.15 -23.98
C LEU A 8 44.45 -6.78 -22.68
N PHE A 9 45.31 -7.03 -21.70
CA PHE A 9 44.91 -7.53 -20.38
C PHE A 9 44.04 -6.51 -19.61
N ASP A 10 44.45 -5.25 -19.56
CA ASP A 10 43.72 -4.19 -18.83
C ASP A 10 42.32 -3.96 -19.44
N LYS A 11 42.22 -3.99 -20.77
CA LYS A 11 40.94 -3.89 -21.46
C LYS A 11 40.06 -5.11 -21.16
N HIS A 12 40.62 -6.31 -21.18
CA HIS A 12 39.84 -7.53 -20.91
C HIS A 12 39.36 -7.59 -19.45
N LEU A 13 40.18 -7.10 -18.51
CA LEU A 13 39.80 -6.97 -17.11
C LEU A 13 38.64 -5.97 -16.93
N SER A 14 38.73 -4.81 -17.59
CA SER A 14 37.67 -3.79 -17.55
C SER A 14 36.37 -4.26 -18.21
N ASP A 15 36.46 -5.02 -19.31
CA ASP A 15 35.30 -5.63 -19.97
C ASP A 15 34.64 -6.69 -19.05
N ILE A 16 35.44 -7.50 -18.33
CA ILE A 16 34.96 -8.47 -17.33
C ILE A 16 34.33 -7.77 -16.11
N GLU A 17 34.94 -6.71 -15.60
CA GLU A 17 34.39 -5.90 -14.50
C GLU A 17 33.06 -5.25 -14.90
N THR A 18 32.97 -4.76 -16.14
CA THR A 18 31.73 -4.20 -16.70
C THR A 18 30.67 -5.28 -16.91
N GLU A 19 31.05 -6.47 -17.40
CA GLU A 19 30.14 -7.61 -17.48
C GLU A 19 29.69 -8.10 -16.11
N LEU A 20 30.56 -8.10 -15.09
CA LEU A 20 30.22 -8.44 -13.72
C LEU A 20 29.27 -7.41 -13.10
N GLU A 21 29.49 -6.11 -13.31
CA GLU A 21 28.55 -5.06 -12.89
C GLU A 21 27.22 -5.13 -13.64
N ASN A 22 27.25 -5.50 -14.93
CA ASN A 22 26.03 -5.76 -15.70
C ASN A 22 25.31 -7.03 -15.21
N ILE A 23 26.03 -8.10 -14.86
CA ILE A 23 25.45 -9.34 -14.32
C ILE A 23 24.90 -9.12 -12.91
N LYS A 24 25.61 -8.38 -12.05
CA LYS A 24 25.13 -7.94 -10.74
C LYS A 24 23.88 -7.06 -10.88
N SER A 25 23.88 -6.10 -11.79
CA SER A 25 22.71 -5.24 -12.01
C SER A 25 21.51 -5.97 -12.64
N ILE A 26 21.75 -7.03 -13.42
CA ILE A 26 20.72 -7.93 -14.00
C ILE A 26 20.18 -8.94 -12.98
N LEU A 27 21.01 -9.46 -12.06
CA LEU A 27 20.58 -10.38 -11.00
C LEU A 27 19.68 -9.70 -9.95
N ILE A 28 19.72 -8.36 -9.87
CA ILE A 28 18.99 -7.59 -8.87
C ILE A 28 17.84 -6.78 -9.51
N VAL A 29 17.13 -7.40 -10.45
CA VAL A 29 15.79 -7.01 -10.87
C VAL A 29 14.92 -8.24 -10.69
N LYS A 30 14.06 -8.21 -9.67
CA LYS A 30 13.00 -9.19 -9.33
C LYS A 30 13.08 -10.49 -10.14
N SER A 31 13.53 -11.58 -9.54
CA SER A 31 13.51 -12.87 -10.23
C SER A 31 12.11 -13.10 -10.82
N LYS A 32 12.00 -13.69 -12.02
CA LYS A 32 10.69 -13.96 -12.66
C LYS A 32 9.74 -14.72 -11.72
N SER A 33 10.33 -15.49 -10.80
CA SER A 33 9.62 -16.19 -9.71
C SER A 33 9.03 -15.22 -8.68
N SER A 34 9.82 -14.25 -8.17
CA SER A 34 9.37 -13.31 -7.14
C SER A 34 8.28 -12.36 -7.65
N GLU A 35 8.40 -11.86 -8.89
CA GLU A 35 7.37 -11.02 -9.51
C GLU A 35 6.07 -11.81 -9.75
N LYS A 36 6.16 -13.10 -10.09
CA LYS A 36 5.00 -13.98 -10.21
C LYS A 36 4.32 -14.21 -8.85
N LYS A 37 5.11 -14.46 -7.79
CA LYS A 37 4.61 -14.56 -6.40
C LYS A 37 3.90 -13.26 -5.99
N TYR A 38 4.54 -12.10 -6.20
CA TYR A 38 3.98 -10.78 -5.90
C TYR A 38 2.61 -10.58 -6.55
N LYS A 39 2.52 -10.79 -7.88
CA LYS A 39 1.26 -10.64 -8.63
C LYS A 39 0.18 -11.58 -8.11
N LYS A 40 0.53 -12.82 -7.76
CA LYS A 40 -0.40 -13.79 -7.19
C LYS A 40 -0.91 -13.36 -5.82
N TYR A 41 -0.03 -12.90 -4.94
CA TYR A 41 -0.43 -12.45 -3.60
C TYR A 41 -1.26 -11.18 -3.68
N LEU A 42 -0.90 -10.25 -4.58
CA LEU A 42 -1.65 -9.01 -4.79
C LEU A 42 -3.05 -9.29 -5.33
N SER A 43 -3.18 -10.12 -6.37
CA SER A 43 -4.51 -10.48 -6.89
C SER A 43 -5.36 -11.21 -5.85
N THR A 44 -4.74 -12.02 -4.99
CA THR A 44 -5.43 -12.69 -3.87
C THR A 44 -5.93 -11.68 -2.85
N LEU A 45 -5.12 -10.67 -2.48
CA LEU A 45 -5.50 -9.62 -1.55
C LEU A 45 -6.60 -8.73 -2.12
N GLN A 46 -6.44 -8.27 -3.36
CA GLN A 46 -7.43 -7.45 -4.05
C GLN A 46 -8.77 -8.17 -4.08
N LYS A 47 -8.81 -9.40 -4.58
CA LYS A 47 -10.03 -10.21 -4.62
C LYS A 47 -10.65 -10.42 -3.24
N LEU A 48 -9.84 -10.71 -2.22
CA LEU A 48 -10.34 -10.87 -0.86
C LEU A 48 -11.08 -9.61 -0.38
N LEU A 49 -10.49 -8.43 -0.58
CA LEU A 49 -11.08 -7.17 -0.13
C LEU A 49 -12.30 -6.80 -0.97
N THR A 50 -12.20 -6.88 -2.29
CA THR A 50 -13.25 -6.46 -3.22
C THR A 50 -14.46 -7.38 -3.15
N ASP A 51 -14.29 -8.71 -3.14
CA ASP A 51 -15.40 -9.66 -2.98
C ASP A 51 -16.09 -9.49 -1.60
N SER A 52 -15.30 -9.26 -0.55
CA SER A 52 -15.83 -9.05 0.80
C SER A 52 -16.60 -7.74 0.90
N TYR A 53 -16.08 -6.68 0.31
CA TYR A 53 -16.73 -5.37 0.27
C TYR A 53 -18.02 -5.43 -0.56
N ASP A 54 -17.99 -5.97 -1.77
CA ASP A 54 -19.18 -6.14 -2.62
C ASP A 54 -20.27 -6.93 -1.90
N SER A 55 -19.90 -8.04 -1.23
CA SER A 55 -20.84 -8.83 -0.45
C SER A 55 -21.45 -8.04 0.72
N GLN A 56 -20.64 -7.31 1.50
CA GLN A 56 -21.12 -6.49 2.61
C GLN A 56 -21.99 -5.32 2.12
N THR A 57 -21.63 -4.69 1.01
CA THR A 57 -22.39 -3.60 0.38
C THR A 57 -23.77 -4.09 -0.06
N LYS A 58 -23.86 -5.24 -0.74
CA LYS A 58 -25.15 -5.84 -1.13
C LYS A 58 -26.05 -6.13 0.07
N GLN A 59 -25.47 -6.69 1.14
CA GLN A 59 -26.21 -6.95 2.38
C GLN A 59 -26.65 -5.66 3.07
N ALA A 60 -25.77 -4.65 3.13
CA ALA A 60 -26.07 -3.37 3.73
C ALA A 60 -27.18 -2.63 2.97
N LEU A 61 -27.13 -2.62 1.63
CA LEU A 61 -28.17 -2.03 0.80
C LEU A 61 -29.51 -2.72 1.04
N LYS A 62 -29.54 -4.06 1.03
CA LYS A 62 -30.75 -4.82 1.31
C LYS A 62 -31.34 -4.44 2.67
N GLU A 63 -30.53 -4.40 3.73
CA GLU A 63 -30.99 -4.04 5.08
C GLU A 63 -31.51 -2.60 5.18
N VAL A 64 -30.89 -1.66 4.46
CA VAL A 64 -31.37 -0.28 4.39
C VAL A 64 -32.70 -0.18 3.65
N VAL A 65 -32.84 -0.86 2.51
CA VAL A 65 -34.10 -0.86 1.74
C VAL A 65 -35.22 -1.54 2.53
N ASP A 66 -34.95 -2.69 3.16
CA ASP A 66 -35.90 -3.37 4.04
C ASP A 66 -36.33 -2.46 5.20
N TYR A 67 -35.38 -1.73 5.80
CA TYR A 67 -35.68 -0.74 6.84
C TYR A 67 -36.57 0.38 6.31
N LEU A 68 -36.21 1.00 5.19
CA LEU A 68 -36.98 2.08 4.58
C LEU A 68 -38.40 1.61 4.29
N LEU A 69 -38.59 0.52 3.56
CA LEU A 69 -39.93 0.00 3.23
C LEU A 69 -40.77 -0.45 4.43
N SER A 70 -40.14 -0.67 5.60
CA SER A 70 -40.86 -0.93 6.85
C SER A 70 -41.43 0.33 7.51
N LEU A 71 -40.98 1.52 7.10
CA LEU A 71 -41.46 2.80 7.60
C LEU A 71 -42.86 3.07 7.05
N ASN A 72 -43.88 2.72 7.83
CA ASN A 72 -45.28 2.98 7.50
C ASN A 72 -45.65 4.46 7.74
N ARG A 73 -44.91 5.40 7.14
CA ARG A 73 -45.09 6.86 7.26
C ARG A 73 -44.55 7.57 6.02
N ILE A 74 -45.03 8.79 5.78
CA ILE A 74 -44.58 9.61 4.64
C ILE A 74 -43.26 10.33 4.96
N ASN A 75 -43.09 10.81 6.20
CA ASN A 75 -41.98 11.71 6.52
C ASN A 75 -40.72 10.96 7.00
N PHE A 76 -39.61 11.24 6.34
CA PHE A 76 -38.26 10.82 6.73
C PHE A 76 -37.71 11.72 7.86
N SER A 77 -36.87 11.18 8.75
CA SER A 77 -36.43 11.86 9.98
C SER A 77 -34.96 11.63 10.32
N ASP A 78 -34.39 12.47 11.18
CA ASP A 78 -33.03 12.28 11.72
C ASP A 78 -32.83 10.92 12.39
N ALA A 79 -33.88 10.33 12.97
CA ALA A 79 -33.82 9.00 13.55
C ALA A 79 -33.54 7.93 12.48
N ASP A 80 -34.10 8.10 11.27
CA ASP A 80 -33.88 7.19 10.15
C ASP A 80 -32.44 7.27 9.64
N ILE A 81 -31.88 8.49 9.55
CA ILE A 81 -30.47 8.68 9.19
C ILE A 81 -29.57 7.94 10.17
N LYS A 82 -29.80 8.08 11.49
CA LYS A 82 -29.02 7.38 12.51
C LYS A 82 -29.15 5.86 12.40
N LYS A 83 -30.34 5.36 12.07
CA LYS A 83 -30.57 3.92 11.91
C LYS A 83 -29.85 3.38 10.67
N ILE A 84 -29.95 4.07 9.54
CA ILE A 84 -29.25 3.73 8.29
C ILE A 84 -27.74 3.79 8.49
N ASP A 85 -27.22 4.84 9.12
CA ASP A 85 -25.81 4.97 9.48
C ASP A 85 -25.32 3.78 10.31
N SER A 86 -26.12 3.33 11.28
CA SER A 86 -25.79 2.16 12.09
C SER A 86 -25.77 0.86 11.30
N ILE A 87 -26.70 0.65 10.37
CA ILE A 87 -26.72 -0.52 9.48
C ILE A 87 -25.46 -0.54 8.61
N LEU A 88 -25.17 0.58 7.95
CA LEU A 88 -24.03 0.73 7.07
C LEU A 88 -22.71 0.55 7.83
N LYS A 89 -22.55 1.18 9.00
CA LYS A 89 -21.35 1.04 9.84
C LYS A 89 -21.13 -0.39 10.34
N ALA A 90 -22.21 -1.10 10.67
CA ALA A 90 -22.12 -2.49 11.11
C ALA A 90 -21.57 -3.40 10.00
N ARG A 91 -21.98 -3.17 8.75
CA ARG A 91 -21.57 -3.96 7.58
C ARG A 91 -20.24 -3.51 6.99
N LEU A 92 -20.11 -2.24 6.65
CA LEU A 92 -18.98 -1.66 5.92
C LEU A 92 -17.82 -1.21 6.82
N GLY A 93 -18.03 -1.17 8.14
CA GLY A 93 -16.98 -0.91 9.12
C GLY A 93 -16.52 -2.20 9.81
N LYS A 94 -17.06 -2.45 11.01
CA LYS A 94 -16.64 -3.59 11.84
C LYS A 94 -16.88 -4.95 11.17
N GLY A 95 -18.03 -5.14 10.52
CA GLY A 95 -18.37 -6.40 9.85
C GLY A 95 -17.39 -6.75 8.73
N LEU A 96 -17.08 -5.80 7.86
CA LEU A 96 -16.07 -5.96 6.82
C LEU A 96 -14.70 -6.29 7.41
N LYS A 97 -14.26 -5.52 8.41
CA LYS A 97 -12.99 -5.74 9.11
C LYS A 97 -12.89 -7.17 9.65
N ASP A 98 -13.88 -7.60 10.44
CA ASP A 98 -13.91 -8.92 11.08
C ASP A 98 -13.91 -10.07 10.06
N LEU A 99 -14.51 -9.86 8.88
CA LEU A 99 -14.56 -10.87 7.80
C LEU A 99 -13.18 -11.15 7.17
N VAL A 100 -12.32 -10.14 7.09
CA VAL A 100 -11.05 -10.22 6.34
C VAL A 100 -9.82 -10.34 7.23
N VAL A 101 -9.93 -9.94 8.51
CA VAL A 101 -8.82 -9.81 9.49
C VAL A 101 -7.81 -10.96 9.46
N ASN A 102 -8.27 -12.21 9.63
CA ASN A 102 -7.39 -13.38 9.72
C ASN A 102 -6.69 -13.73 8.40
N LYS A 103 -7.38 -13.49 7.27
CA LYS A 103 -6.84 -13.82 5.95
C LYS A 103 -5.80 -12.77 5.53
N ILE A 104 -6.04 -11.51 5.88
CA ILE A 104 -5.11 -10.42 5.60
C ILE A 104 -3.81 -10.59 6.36
N TYR A 105 -3.85 -10.97 7.64
CA TYR A 105 -2.62 -11.23 8.42
C TYR A 105 -1.71 -12.23 7.70
N LYS A 106 -2.26 -13.37 7.26
CA LYS A 106 -1.52 -14.39 6.52
C LYS A 106 -0.95 -13.87 5.20
N ILE A 107 -1.69 -13.01 4.50
CA ILE A 107 -1.21 -12.40 3.25
C ILE A 107 -0.09 -11.38 3.52
N ALA A 108 -0.16 -10.63 4.63
CA ALA A 108 0.90 -9.71 5.03
C ALA A 108 2.21 -10.47 5.31
N GLU A 109 2.14 -11.60 6.02
CA GLU A 109 3.30 -12.49 6.21
C GLU A 109 3.90 -12.93 4.87
N LEU A 110 3.07 -13.33 3.89
CA LEU A 110 3.54 -13.71 2.56
C LEU A 110 4.26 -12.56 1.83
N PHE A 111 3.78 -11.33 1.94
CA PHE A 111 4.45 -10.17 1.32
C PHE A 111 5.76 -9.83 2.03
N TYR A 112 5.78 -9.93 3.36
CA TYR A 112 6.97 -9.69 4.16
C TYR A 112 8.06 -10.70 3.80
N SER A 113 7.73 -11.99 3.87
CA SER A 113 8.65 -13.07 3.50
C SER A 113 9.08 -12.98 2.05
N LEU A 114 8.19 -12.62 1.12
CA LEU A 114 8.58 -12.38 -0.26
C LEU A 114 9.63 -11.27 -0.39
N GLY A 115 9.47 -10.17 0.35
CA GLY A 115 10.46 -9.09 0.37
C GLY A 115 11.81 -9.55 0.90
N ALA A 116 11.80 -10.34 1.98
CA ALA A 116 13.01 -10.90 2.56
C ALA A 116 13.70 -11.91 1.61
N GLU A 117 12.94 -12.85 1.05
CA GLU A 117 13.39 -13.86 0.07
C GLU A 117 14.03 -13.19 -1.15
N GLU A 118 13.48 -12.07 -1.64
CA GLU A 118 14.04 -11.36 -2.80
C GLU A 118 15.46 -10.86 -2.55
N ILE A 119 15.76 -10.42 -1.34
CA ILE A 119 17.10 -10.02 -0.96
C ILE A 119 17.95 -11.27 -0.74
N ALA A 120 17.46 -12.21 0.07
CA ALA A 120 18.16 -13.45 0.42
C ALA A 120 18.66 -14.21 -0.82
N ASP A 121 17.78 -14.39 -1.82
CA ASP A 121 18.10 -15.03 -3.11
C ASP A 121 19.16 -14.24 -3.89
N ALA A 122 19.06 -12.90 -3.90
CA ALA A 122 19.93 -12.03 -4.70
C ALA A 122 21.38 -12.00 -4.19
N ILE A 123 21.59 -12.23 -2.89
CA ILE A 123 22.92 -12.18 -2.26
C ILE A 123 23.36 -13.53 -1.68
N HIS A 124 22.62 -14.61 -2.00
CA HIS A 124 22.87 -15.97 -1.50
C HIS A 124 22.97 -16.08 0.02
N PHE A 125 22.12 -15.32 0.72
CA PHE A 125 21.99 -15.33 2.17
C PHE A 125 20.85 -16.25 2.61
N GLU A 126 21.03 -16.99 3.71
CA GLU A 126 19.96 -17.79 4.29
C GLU A 126 19.12 -16.93 5.24
N PHE A 127 17.92 -16.55 4.80
CA PHE A 127 16.97 -15.84 5.66
C PHE A 127 16.16 -16.82 6.50
N SER A 128 16.27 -16.69 7.82
CA SER A 128 15.37 -17.36 8.77
C SER A 128 14.32 -16.38 9.28
N PHE A 129 13.06 -16.80 9.29
CA PHE A 129 11.96 -16.04 9.87
C PHE A 129 12.00 -16.16 11.40
N GLU A 130 12.01 -15.04 12.11
CA GLU A 130 12.19 -14.93 13.55
C GLU A 130 10.95 -14.31 14.23
N LEU A 131 10.93 -14.33 15.57
CA LEU A 131 9.85 -13.71 16.35
C LEU A 131 9.71 -12.20 16.09
N SER A 132 10.82 -11.50 15.89
CA SER A 132 10.82 -10.07 15.52
C SER A 132 10.12 -9.81 14.18
N ASP A 133 10.14 -10.78 13.26
CA ASP A 133 9.43 -10.68 11.98
C ASP A 133 7.92 -10.86 12.19
N THR A 134 7.51 -11.76 13.11
CA THR A 134 6.10 -11.87 13.54
C THR A 134 5.60 -10.55 14.14
N ASP A 135 6.39 -9.90 14.99
CA ASP A 135 6.04 -8.62 15.59
C ASP A 135 5.91 -7.52 14.53
N ALA A 136 6.85 -7.47 13.58
CA ALA A 136 6.81 -6.52 12.47
C ALA A 136 5.57 -6.73 11.57
N VAL A 137 5.26 -7.97 11.20
CA VAL A 137 4.06 -8.32 10.43
C VAL A 137 2.80 -7.93 11.19
N THR A 138 2.74 -8.19 12.50
CA THR A 138 1.60 -7.84 13.36
C THR A 138 1.37 -6.34 13.37
N ALA A 139 2.42 -5.54 13.60
CA ALA A 139 2.31 -4.08 13.60
C ALA A 139 1.84 -3.54 12.24
N LEU A 140 2.44 -4.00 11.13
CA LEU A 140 2.04 -3.58 9.78
C LEU A 140 0.60 -3.97 9.44
N PHE A 141 0.19 -5.16 9.89
CA PHE A 141 -1.16 -5.66 9.75
C PHE A 141 -2.17 -4.80 10.49
N GLU A 142 -1.92 -4.45 11.75
CA GLU A 142 -2.80 -3.60 12.54
C GLU A 142 -3.01 -2.24 11.88
N GLN A 143 -1.94 -1.65 11.33
CA GLN A 143 -1.99 -0.41 10.59
C GLN A 143 -2.87 -0.51 9.34
N PHE A 144 -2.77 -1.62 8.60
CA PHE A 144 -3.62 -1.86 7.43
C PHE A 144 -5.09 -2.07 7.82
N ASN A 145 -5.31 -2.89 8.85
CA ASN A 145 -6.64 -3.27 9.34
C ASN A 145 -7.45 -2.08 9.87
N PHE A 146 -6.77 -1.02 10.34
CA PHE A 146 -7.41 0.25 10.68
C PHE A 146 -8.13 0.89 9.48
N TRP A 147 -7.45 0.98 8.33
CA TRP A 147 -7.99 1.66 7.14
C TRP A 147 -9.20 0.93 6.55
N ILE A 148 -9.21 -0.40 6.63
CA ILE A 148 -10.36 -1.21 6.19
C ILE A 148 -11.59 -0.90 7.04
N GLY A 149 -11.45 -0.93 8.38
CA GLY A 149 -12.58 -0.71 9.28
C GLY A 149 -13.10 0.72 9.31
N ASN A 150 -12.26 1.69 8.93
CA ASN A 150 -12.62 3.12 8.93
C ASN A 150 -13.02 3.67 7.57
N TYR A 151 -12.89 2.92 6.48
CA TYR A 151 -13.26 3.38 5.14
C TYR A 151 -14.66 4.02 5.11
N TYR A 152 -15.66 3.34 5.68
CA TYR A 152 -17.02 3.89 5.77
C TYR A 152 -17.06 5.23 6.52
N GLY A 153 -16.47 5.29 7.72
CA GLY A 153 -16.51 6.47 8.57
C GLY A 153 -15.79 7.67 7.97
N ASP A 154 -14.62 7.43 7.35
CA ASP A 154 -13.72 8.48 6.89
C ASP A 154 -14.05 8.98 5.48
N GLN A 155 -14.58 8.12 4.61
CA GLN A 155 -14.72 8.41 3.17
C GLN A 155 -16.17 8.43 2.67
N VAL A 156 -17.11 7.78 3.38
CA VAL A 156 -18.46 7.52 2.83
C VAL A 156 -19.57 8.14 3.69
N GLN A 157 -19.40 8.15 5.01
CA GLN A 157 -20.46 8.47 5.97
C GLN A 157 -21.06 9.88 5.75
N SER A 158 -20.23 10.89 5.52
CA SER A 158 -20.69 12.27 5.33
C SER A 158 -21.55 12.42 4.08
N GLU A 159 -21.11 11.85 2.96
CA GLU A 159 -21.81 11.93 1.67
C GLU A 159 -23.16 11.21 1.72
N ILE A 160 -23.22 10.07 2.41
CA ILE A 160 -24.48 9.35 2.64
C ILE A 160 -25.41 10.17 3.55
N LYS A 161 -24.89 10.76 4.63
CA LYS A 161 -25.71 11.62 5.51
C LYS A 161 -26.28 12.82 4.76
N GLU A 162 -25.48 13.45 3.92
CA GLU A 162 -25.93 14.56 3.07
C GLU A 162 -27.00 14.11 2.07
N THR A 163 -26.78 12.98 1.40
CA THR A 163 -27.78 12.37 0.51
C THR A 163 -29.11 12.13 1.22
N LEU A 164 -29.06 11.56 2.43
CA LEU A 164 -30.27 11.25 3.20
C LEU A 164 -30.98 12.50 3.74
N LYS A 165 -30.23 13.53 4.16
CA LYS A 165 -30.81 14.82 4.58
C LYS A 165 -31.57 15.51 3.46
N GLY A 166 -31.13 15.34 2.21
CA GLY A 166 -31.84 15.84 1.03
C GLY A 166 -33.26 15.29 0.86
N TYR A 167 -33.63 14.24 1.61
CA TYR A 167 -34.99 13.69 1.60
C TYR A 167 -35.91 14.30 2.67
N PHE A 168 -35.44 15.18 3.55
CA PHE A 168 -36.30 15.81 4.58
C PHE A 168 -37.36 16.74 3.99
N ASP A 169 -36.96 17.56 3.02
CA ASP A 169 -37.81 18.59 2.43
C ASP A 169 -38.37 18.15 1.06
N ALA A 170 -38.14 16.89 0.68
CA ALA A 170 -38.62 16.34 -0.57
C ALA A 170 -40.04 15.78 -0.38
N ASP A 171 -40.98 16.17 -1.26
CA ASP A 171 -42.31 15.57 -1.35
C ASP A 171 -42.21 14.17 -1.99
N LYS A 172 -41.54 13.25 -1.28
CA LYS A 172 -41.24 11.89 -1.73
C LYS A 172 -41.81 10.87 -0.77
N THR A 173 -42.41 9.84 -1.34
CA THR A 173 -42.75 8.60 -0.65
C THR A 173 -41.50 7.86 -0.20
N ILE A 174 -41.65 6.98 0.78
CA ILE A 174 -40.56 6.14 1.28
C ILE A 174 -40.03 5.20 0.19
N GLU A 175 -40.91 4.72 -0.70
CA GLU A 175 -40.57 3.91 -1.86
C GLU A 175 -39.65 4.66 -2.83
N GLU A 176 -39.93 5.94 -3.08
CA GLU A 176 -39.06 6.80 -3.91
C GLU A 176 -37.71 7.05 -3.24
N VAL A 177 -37.70 7.29 -1.92
CA VAL A 177 -36.45 7.41 -1.14
C VAL A 177 -35.62 6.14 -1.23
N ALA A 178 -36.22 4.96 -1.08
CA ALA A 178 -35.54 3.68 -1.17
C ALA A 178 -34.95 3.44 -2.58
N LEU A 179 -35.72 3.74 -3.62
CA LEU A 179 -35.27 3.60 -5.01
C LEU A 179 -34.11 4.54 -5.32
N GLU A 180 -34.21 5.81 -4.94
CA GLU A 180 -33.16 6.79 -5.19
C GLU A 180 -31.90 6.54 -4.37
N PHE A 181 -32.05 6.17 -3.10
CA PHE A 181 -30.94 5.77 -2.26
C PHE A 181 -30.18 4.61 -2.90
N SER A 182 -30.90 3.58 -3.38
CA SER A 182 -30.29 2.42 -4.03
C SER A 182 -29.44 2.80 -5.25
N LYS A 183 -29.95 3.69 -6.10
CA LYS A 183 -29.21 4.19 -7.28
C LYS A 183 -27.96 4.97 -6.89
N LYS A 184 -28.06 5.86 -5.89
CA LYS A 184 -26.89 6.61 -5.40
C LYS A 184 -25.87 5.71 -4.71
N PHE A 185 -26.34 4.67 -4.03
CA PHE A 185 -25.50 3.74 -3.28
C PHE A 185 -24.62 2.88 -4.19
N GLU A 186 -25.04 2.60 -5.41
CA GLU A 186 -24.22 1.94 -6.43
C GLU A 186 -22.90 2.67 -6.68
N LYS A 187 -22.93 4.01 -6.76
CA LYS A 187 -21.71 4.81 -6.93
C LYS A 187 -20.75 4.71 -5.73
N TYR A 188 -21.29 4.64 -4.50
CA TYR A 188 -20.45 4.42 -3.31
C TYR A 188 -19.84 3.01 -3.30
N SER A 189 -20.54 2.03 -3.88
CA SER A 189 -20.01 0.69 -4.09
C SER A 189 -18.83 0.70 -5.07
N GLU A 190 -18.98 1.32 -6.25
CA GLU A 190 -17.91 1.39 -7.26
C GLU A 190 -16.65 2.07 -6.71
N ASN A 191 -16.80 3.23 -6.08
CA ASN A 191 -15.67 3.96 -5.47
C ASN A 191 -14.96 3.13 -4.39
N GLY A 192 -15.69 2.31 -3.64
CA GLY A 192 -15.11 1.41 -2.64
C GLY A 192 -14.26 0.31 -3.26
N MET A 193 -14.64 -0.22 -4.41
CA MET A 193 -13.85 -1.22 -5.12
C MET A 193 -12.48 -0.66 -5.51
N GLU A 194 -12.44 0.52 -6.13
CA GLU A 194 -11.19 1.20 -6.50
C GLU A 194 -10.31 1.51 -5.27
N TYR A 195 -10.95 1.94 -4.18
CA TYR A 195 -10.25 2.18 -2.91
C TYR A 195 -9.56 0.92 -2.39
N PHE A 196 -10.28 -0.21 -2.31
CA PHE A 196 -9.72 -1.45 -1.78
C PHE A 196 -8.65 -2.06 -2.68
N GLU A 197 -8.75 -1.90 -3.99
CA GLU A 197 -7.68 -2.27 -4.92
C GLU A 197 -6.40 -1.48 -4.68
N GLY A 198 -6.52 -0.15 -4.58
CA GLY A 198 -5.37 0.72 -4.32
C GLY A 198 -4.78 0.51 -2.93
N LEU A 199 -5.62 0.20 -1.94
CA LEU A 199 -5.19 -0.07 -0.57
C LEU A 199 -4.38 -1.38 -0.51
N ALA A 200 -4.81 -2.40 -1.25
CA ALA A 200 -4.07 -3.64 -1.41
C ALA A 200 -2.69 -3.39 -2.02
N GLU A 201 -2.60 -2.61 -3.11
CA GLU A 201 -1.34 -2.28 -3.78
C GLU A 201 -0.37 -1.48 -2.89
N HIS A 202 -0.90 -0.48 -2.18
CA HIS A 202 -0.11 0.33 -1.25
C HIS A 202 0.44 -0.55 -0.12
N THR A 203 -0.43 -1.34 0.52
CA THR A 203 -0.04 -2.15 1.66
C THR A 203 0.93 -3.26 1.27
N SER A 204 0.68 -3.96 0.16
CA SER A 204 1.56 -5.02 -0.32
C SER A 204 2.97 -4.51 -0.56
N ASN A 205 3.10 -3.32 -1.16
CA ASN A 205 4.41 -2.74 -1.43
C ASN A 205 5.12 -2.32 -0.14
N ARG A 206 4.38 -1.72 0.82
CA ARG A 206 4.96 -1.32 2.11
C ARG A 206 5.46 -2.51 2.90
N VAL A 207 4.64 -3.55 3.03
CA VAL A 207 5.00 -4.76 3.80
C VAL A 207 6.20 -5.47 3.16
N ARG A 208 6.20 -5.60 1.83
CA ARG A 208 7.33 -6.14 1.08
C ARG A 208 8.61 -5.33 1.29
N ALA A 209 8.55 -4.00 1.20
CA ALA A 209 9.72 -3.15 1.38
C ALA A 209 10.34 -3.29 2.79
N ILE A 210 9.51 -3.41 3.82
CA ILE A 210 10.00 -3.64 5.19
C ILE A 210 10.68 -5.02 5.34
N GLY A 211 10.15 -6.05 4.67
CA GLY A 211 10.81 -7.36 4.57
C GLY A 211 12.17 -7.28 3.88
N GLN A 212 12.26 -6.52 2.79
CA GLN A 212 13.53 -6.25 2.08
C GLN A 212 14.55 -5.55 3.00
N VAL A 213 14.15 -4.50 3.72
CA VAL A 213 15.03 -3.81 4.69
C VAL A 213 15.56 -4.77 5.75
N THR A 214 14.69 -5.63 6.28
CA THR A 214 15.08 -6.58 7.34
C THR A 214 16.08 -7.62 6.85
N ALA A 215 15.88 -8.17 5.65
CA ALA A 215 16.85 -9.09 5.07
C ALA A 215 18.19 -8.41 4.74
N MET A 216 18.17 -7.17 4.24
CA MET A 216 19.40 -6.41 3.98
C MET A 216 20.18 -6.15 5.26
N GLU A 217 19.51 -5.79 6.36
CA GLU A 217 20.14 -5.54 7.65
C GLU A 217 20.78 -6.81 8.21
N ARG A 218 20.04 -7.93 8.22
CA ARG A 218 20.57 -9.23 8.69
C ARG A 218 21.75 -9.73 7.85
N ALA A 219 21.79 -9.37 6.58
CA ALA A 219 22.88 -9.72 5.68
C ALA A 219 24.09 -8.76 5.74
N GLY A 220 24.04 -7.71 6.56
CA GLY A 220 25.12 -6.73 6.67
C GLY A 220 25.32 -5.88 5.41
N VAL A 221 24.24 -5.58 4.69
CA VAL A 221 24.27 -4.68 3.53
C VAL A 221 24.41 -3.22 4.01
N ASP A 222 25.36 -2.47 3.48
CA ASP A 222 25.59 -1.07 3.90
C ASP A 222 24.69 -0.06 3.19
N SER A 223 24.25 -0.35 1.96
CA SER A 223 23.50 0.59 1.13
C SER A 223 22.41 -0.09 0.30
N TYR A 224 21.37 0.65 -0.03
CA TYR A 224 20.29 0.18 -0.91
C TYR A 224 20.01 1.20 -2.01
N GLN A 225 19.50 0.72 -3.14
CA GLN A 225 19.06 1.54 -4.27
C GLN A 225 17.55 1.46 -4.45
N ILE A 226 16.92 2.60 -4.77
CA ILE A 226 15.51 2.65 -5.17
C ILE A 226 15.39 2.36 -6.67
N ILE A 227 14.45 1.50 -7.02
CA ILE A 227 14.16 1.08 -8.40
C ILE A 227 12.69 1.33 -8.73
N SER A 228 12.46 2.09 -9.79
CA SER A 228 11.15 2.37 -10.37
C SER A 228 11.01 1.68 -11.74
N ILE A 229 9.76 1.44 -12.18
CA ILE A 229 9.49 0.75 -13.46
C ILE A 229 9.77 1.65 -14.69
N ILE A 230 9.84 2.97 -14.51
CA ILE A 230 10.10 3.99 -15.54
C ILE A 230 9.30 3.73 -16.83
N ASP A 231 7.97 3.80 -16.69
CA ASP A 231 7.00 3.72 -17.78
C ASP A 231 6.10 4.96 -17.83
N ALA A 232 5.17 5.01 -18.81
CA ALA A 232 4.22 6.11 -18.98
C ALA A 232 3.31 6.38 -17.76
N ARG A 233 3.22 5.43 -16.81
CA ARG A 233 2.44 5.54 -15.57
C ARG A 233 3.32 5.83 -14.36
N THR A 234 4.61 6.14 -14.56
CA THR A 234 5.53 6.45 -13.47
C THR A 234 5.40 7.93 -13.12
N SER A 235 5.08 8.20 -11.86
CA SER A 235 4.92 9.55 -11.32
C SER A 235 6.25 10.29 -11.25
N GLU A 236 6.20 11.63 -11.21
CA GLU A 236 7.40 12.46 -11.08
C GLU A 236 8.19 12.17 -9.80
N ILE A 237 7.52 11.84 -8.70
CA ILE A 237 8.19 11.42 -7.47
C ILE A 237 8.95 10.10 -7.64
N CYS A 238 8.37 9.12 -8.33
CA CYS A 238 9.05 7.85 -8.59
C CYS A 238 10.21 8.02 -9.57
N LYS A 239 10.10 8.92 -10.55
CA LYS A 239 11.22 9.29 -11.45
C LYS A 239 12.33 9.99 -10.67
N PHE A 240 11.99 10.89 -9.76
CA PHE A 240 12.94 11.59 -8.92
C PHE A 240 13.70 10.63 -7.99
N MET A 241 13.00 9.64 -7.42
CA MET A 241 13.61 8.68 -6.49
C MET A 241 14.36 7.55 -7.20
N ASP A 242 14.10 7.31 -8.49
CA ASP A 242 14.72 6.22 -9.24
C ASP A 242 16.26 6.34 -9.26
N GLY A 243 16.93 5.23 -9.01
CA GLY A 243 18.38 5.14 -9.04
C GLY A 243 19.10 5.73 -7.83
N LYS A 244 18.41 6.46 -6.94
CA LYS A 244 19.01 7.00 -5.71
C LYS A 244 19.50 5.88 -4.79
N ILE A 245 20.66 6.10 -4.18
CA ILE A 245 21.32 5.17 -3.27
C ILE A 245 21.38 5.82 -1.89
N PHE A 246 21.00 5.07 -0.86
CA PHE A 246 21.03 5.52 0.53
C PHE A 246 21.76 4.51 1.41
N ASP A 247 22.32 4.98 2.53
CA ASP A 247 22.79 4.10 3.60
C ASP A 247 21.61 3.31 4.18
N LEU A 248 21.83 2.02 4.48
CA LEU A 248 20.79 1.14 4.98
C LEU A 248 20.24 1.62 6.33
N SER A 249 21.07 2.28 7.15
CA SER A 249 20.68 2.87 8.44
C SER A 249 19.44 3.77 8.32
N ARG A 250 19.31 4.50 7.21
CA ARG A 250 18.13 5.33 6.93
C ARG A 250 16.85 4.49 6.89
N ALA A 251 16.89 3.33 6.25
CA ALA A 251 15.74 2.45 6.10
C ALA A 251 15.44 1.66 7.37
N THR A 252 16.47 1.26 8.14
CA THR A 252 16.28 0.59 9.44
C THR A 252 15.65 1.55 10.45
N ASP A 253 16.13 2.79 10.54
CA ASP A 253 15.56 3.83 11.40
C ASP A 253 14.09 4.12 11.05
N TYR A 254 13.80 4.23 9.75
CA TYR A 254 12.43 4.41 9.25
C TYR A 254 11.53 3.23 9.64
N ARG A 255 12.00 1.98 9.43
CA ARG A 255 11.27 0.77 9.79
C ARG A 255 10.97 0.75 11.29
N GLU A 256 11.98 0.91 12.14
CA GLU A 256 11.82 0.90 13.60
C GLU A 256 10.81 1.95 14.05
N LYS A 257 10.93 3.17 13.52
CA LYS A 257 9.99 4.24 13.81
C LYS A 257 8.58 3.85 13.40
N ILE A 258 8.36 3.38 12.18
CA ILE A 258 7.03 3.01 11.69
C ILE A 258 6.41 1.86 12.48
N LEU A 259 7.19 0.84 12.84
CA LEU A 259 6.70 -0.29 13.63
C LEU A 259 6.38 0.10 15.08
N SER A 260 7.04 1.12 15.62
CA SER A 260 6.74 1.64 16.97
C SER A 260 5.45 2.47 17.06
N LEU A 261 5.00 3.06 15.94
CA LEU A 261 3.84 3.93 15.90
C LEU A 261 2.55 3.11 15.87
N LYS A 262 1.67 3.35 16.85
CA LYS A 262 0.35 2.69 16.96
C LYS A 262 -0.79 3.54 16.41
N ASN A 263 -0.57 4.85 16.32
CA ASN A 263 -1.58 5.80 15.88
C ASN A 263 -1.48 6.01 14.35
N PRO A 264 -2.53 5.68 13.57
CA PRO A 264 -2.53 5.84 12.11
C PRO A 264 -2.30 7.27 11.63
N LYS A 265 -2.69 8.27 12.43
CA LYS A 265 -2.43 9.68 12.12
C LYS A 265 -0.94 10.00 12.23
N GLU A 266 -0.29 9.54 13.29
CA GLU A 266 1.17 9.72 13.47
C GLU A 266 1.96 8.98 12.38
N ILE A 267 1.50 7.80 11.96
CA ILE A 267 2.07 7.06 10.83
C ILE A 267 1.93 7.88 9.54
N LYS A 268 0.75 8.46 9.29
CA LYS A 268 0.50 9.28 8.10
C LYS A 268 1.35 10.56 8.10
N ASP A 269 1.56 11.16 9.27
CA ASP A 269 2.36 12.38 9.42
C ASP A 269 3.86 12.08 9.24
N TYR A 270 4.36 10.98 9.81
CA TYR A 270 5.76 10.56 9.66
C TYR A 270 6.07 10.11 8.22
N SER A 271 5.19 9.32 7.62
CA SER A 271 5.30 8.80 6.25
C SER A 271 4.45 9.57 5.25
N LYS A 272 4.43 10.90 5.40
CA LYS A 272 3.62 11.78 4.57
C LYS A 272 4.01 11.65 3.10
N TRP A 273 3.01 11.45 2.23
CA TRP A 273 3.22 11.53 0.79
C TRP A 273 3.48 12.97 0.38
N ILE A 274 4.56 13.15 -0.37
CA ILE A 274 4.99 14.44 -0.86
C ILE A 274 4.14 14.80 -2.08
N THR A 275 3.55 15.98 -2.05
CA THR A 275 2.79 16.53 -3.18
C THR A 275 3.72 16.99 -4.31
N PRO A 276 3.22 17.15 -5.55
CA PRO A 276 4.03 17.67 -6.66
C PRO A 276 4.68 19.02 -6.35
N LYS A 277 3.99 19.90 -5.61
CA LYS A 277 4.51 21.20 -5.20
C LYS A 277 5.65 21.07 -4.19
N GLU A 278 5.53 20.17 -3.21
CA GLU A 278 6.59 19.92 -2.25
C GLU A 278 7.80 19.24 -2.91
N LEU A 279 7.57 18.35 -3.89
CA LEU A 279 8.65 17.75 -4.68
C LEU A 279 9.42 18.82 -5.47
N GLN A 280 8.71 19.74 -6.13
CA GLN A 280 9.35 20.87 -6.82
C GLN A 280 10.21 21.70 -5.86
N ALA A 281 9.69 21.99 -4.65
CA ALA A 281 10.45 22.73 -3.64
C ALA A 281 11.72 22.00 -3.18
N ILE A 282 11.67 20.66 -3.02
CA ILE A 282 12.84 19.83 -2.71
C ILE A 282 13.90 19.94 -3.82
N GLN A 283 13.47 19.90 -5.08
CA GLN A 283 14.35 20.01 -6.25
C GLN A 283 14.97 21.41 -6.37
N ASP A 284 14.16 22.46 -6.23
CA ASP A 284 14.59 23.86 -6.33
C ASP A 284 15.61 24.21 -5.22
N GLN A 285 15.36 23.73 -4.01
CA GLN A 285 16.25 23.93 -2.86
C GLN A 285 17.47 23.02 -2.88
N LYS A 286 17.55 22.06 -3.82
CA LYS A 286 18.64 21.08 -3.94
C LYS A 286 18.89 20.35 -2.61
N ILE A 287 17.82 19.96 -1.93
CA ILE A 287 17.90 19.19 -0.69
C ILE A 287 18.73 17.93 -0.94
N SER A 288 19.70 17.68 -0.07
CA SER A 288 20.59 16.52 -0.19
C SER A 288 19.82 15.22 0.06
N ASP A 289 20.30 14.11 -0.51
CA ASP A 289 19.66 12.80 -0.35
C ASP A 289 19.47 12.40 1.14
N PRO A 290 20.47 12.56 2.04
CA PRO A 290 20.30 12.34 3.47
C PRO A 290 19.18 13.17 4.12
N ASP A 291 18.91 14.38 3.62
CA ASP A 291 17.94 15.32 4.19
C ASP A 291 16.54 15.18 3.59
N LEU A 292 16.32 14.22 2.68
CA LEU A 292 14.99 13.98 2.12
C LEU A 292 13.98 13.61 3.21
N PRO A 293 12.69 13.98 3.05
CA PRO A 293 11.64 13.60 4.00
C PRO A 293 11.56 12.09 4.25
N ALA A 294 11.17 11.69 5.46
CA ALA A 294 11.05 10.29 5.86
C ALA A 294 10.12 9.47 4.94
N GLY A 295 9.05 10.08 4.42
CA GLY A 295 8.15 9.46 3.44
C GLY A 295 8.78 9.08 2.09
N LEU A 296 10.03 9.50 1.83
CA LEU A 296 10.82 9.13 0.64
C LEU A 296 11.90 8.09 0.93
N THR A 297 11.93 7.51 2.14
CA THR A 297 12.98 6.57 2.55
C THR A 297 12.89 5.24 1.83
N ILE A 298 11.72 4.61 1.86
CA ILE A 298 11.43 3.36 1.14
C ILE A 298 10.04 3.46 0.48
N PRO A 299 9.81 2.76 -0.64
CA PRO A 299 8.49 2.73 -1.25
C PRO A 299 7.47 2.02 -0.33
N PRO A 300 6.18 2.31 -0.50
CA PRO A 300 5.57 3.17 -1.51
C PRO A 300 5.63 4.67 -1.17
N PHE A 301 5.97 5.50 -2.16
CA PHE A 301 6.00 6.98 -1.99
C PHE A 301 4.64 7.67 -2.18
N HIS A 302 3.68 6.96 -2.76
CA HIS A 302 2.34 7.46 -3.06
C HIS A 302 1.34 6.30 -3.25
N TRP A 303 0.06 6.64 -3.47
CA TRP A 303 -0.99 5.68 -3.81
C TRP A 303 -0.67 4.89 -5.09
N ARG A 304 -0.75 3.56 -5.04
CA ARG A 304 -0.43 2.67 -6.18
C ARG A 304 1.01 2.78 -6.69
N CYS A 305 1.96 3.12 -5.82
CA CYS A 305 3.39 3.14 -6.14
C CYS A 305 3.90 1.72 -6.49
N ARG A 306 4.71 1.61 -7.54
CA ARG A 306 5.27 0.35 -8.06
C ARG A 306 6.79 0.25 -7.91
N SER A 307 7.41 1.21 -7.23
CA SER A 307 8.84 1.20 -6.94
C SER A 307 9.17 0.14 -5.88
N THR A 308 10.40 -0.34 -5.88
CA THR A 308 10.97 -1.32 -4.94
C THR A 308 12.36 -0.85 -4.52
N ILE A 309 12.96 -1.52 -3.54
CA ILE A 309 14.38 -1.35 -3.20
C ILE A 309 15.18 -2.61 -3.54
N ARG A 310 16.49 -2.44 -3.62
CA ARG A 310 17.46 -3.53 -3.76
C ARG A 310 18.73 -3.26 -2.97
N ALA A 311 19.43 -4.32 -2.58
CA ALA A 311 20.79 -4.21 -2.03
C ALA A 311 21.72 -3.56 -3.07
N PHE A 312 22.60 -2.68 -2.59
CA PHE A 312 23.59 -2.00 -3.41
C PHE A 312 24.99 -2.22 -2.84
N PHE A 313 25.90 -2.70 -3.68
CA PHE A 313 27.30 -2.93 -3.34
C PHE A 313 28.15 -1.98 -4.19
N LYS A 314 29.10 -1.29 -3.56
CA LYS A 314 30.06 -0.40 -4.23
C LYS A 314 31.19 -1.18 -4.88
#